data_AF-A0A5A9NAJ7-F1
#
_entry.id   AF-A0A5A9NAJ7-F1
#
_cell.length_a   1.000
_cell.length_b   1.000
_cell.length_c   1.000
_cell.angle_alpha   90.00
_cell.angle_beta   90.00
_cell.angle_gamma   90.00
#
_symmetry.space_group_name_H-M   'P 1'
#
loop_
_entity.id
_entity.type
_entity.pdbx_description
1 polymer ?
#
loop_
_entity_poly.entity_id
_entity_poly.type
_entity_poly.pdbx_seq_one_letter_code
_entity_poly.pdbx_strand_id
1 'polypeptide(L)'
;MTEVLGLIDSSRGLLSSSKDWDMEESSSVSPQDDDDDDDDDDEEKLNVCPVREETFGILRKDKSRNHQEITRTAVLRATATTCMETEGFTMPKPLNIKTLAEACGKMKYEDHFEKAIRVICYYNVKRDVLSDPEYHFNNEKFKMGKKLITDGINKITGQVMSQSFDDARETLGKILHTLQDFYSHSNWIEMGNTSPYNDLINPDEELMNIADELQETCEEDCVKKTCTASFKADIINNKILTSGYFGSKKPAGKCSHGGALDLSTGFGKSWNGINKDSRDSSHGSLHKTAAVVAIEASVKLLENIRDKINNPNNFLRLVGLHEKNPKGSLKALLFSPYKDRYPDASEGAEFDD
;
A
#
# COMPACT_ATOMS: atom_id res chain seq x y z
N MET A 1 21.59 -12.21 60.23
CA MET A 1 21.09 -11.56 61.46
C MET A 1 20.23 -10.37 61.02
N THR A 2 18.92 -10.29 61.24
CA THR A 2 17.92 -11.23 61.81
C THR A 2 16.56 -10.66 61.34
N GLU A 3 15.76 -11.31 60.50
CA GLU A 3 14.73 -12.34 60.80
C GLU A 3 13.58 -11.95 61.78
N VAL A 4 12.34 -12.25 61.36
CA VAL A 4 11.15 -12.68 62.15
C VAL A 4 10.06 -11.69 62.63
N LEU A 5 8.95 -11.70 61.86
CA LEU A 5 7.50 -11.87 62.17
C LEU A 5 6.66 -10.99 63.14
N GLY A 6 5.46 -10.63 62.63
CA GLY A 6 4.15 -10.71 63.33
C GLY A 6 3.29 -9.42 63.35
N LEU A 7 1.94 -9.38 63.37
CA LEU A 7 0.79 -10.24 62.96
C LEU A 7 -0.49 -9.69 63.67
N ILE A 8 -1.69 -9.69 63.03
CA ILE A 8 -3.08 -9.52 63.63
C ILE A 8 -3.47 -8.09 64.14
N ASP A 9 -4.70 -7.53 64.09
CA ASP A 9 -5.95 -7.64 63.25
C ASP A 9 -6.94 -6.49 63.65
N SER A 10 -8.02 -6.29 62.86
CA SER A 10 -9.33 -5.68 63.22
C SER A 10 -9.46 -4.14 63.27
N SER A 11 -10.57 -3.50 62.83
CA SER A 11 -11.93 -4.03 62.61
C SER A 11 -12.91 -3.15 61.77
N ARG A 12 -13.88 -3.84 61.11
CA ARG A 12 -15.34 -3.55 60.91
C ARG A 12 -15.92 -2.56 59.85
N GLY A 13 -16.89 -3.11 59.08
CA GLY A 13 -17.97 -2.43 58.34
C GLY A 13 -18.24 -3.08 56.95
N LEU A 14 -19.04 -4.15 56.75
CA LEU A 14 -20.53 -4.28 56.80
C LEU A 14 -21.26 -3.22 55.93
N LEU A 15 -22.24 -3.45 55.03
CA LEU A 15 -23.07 -4.58 54.49
C LEU A 15 -23.74 -4.06 53.16
N SER A 16 -24.37 -4.79 52.21
CA SER A 16 -24.60 -6.23 51.91
C SER A 16 -25.35 -6.45 50.57
N SER A 17 -25.39 -7.71 50.10
CA SER A 17 -26.46 -8.37 49.29
C SER A 17 -26.30 -8.37 47.75
N SER A 18 -26.47 -9.46 46.96
CA SER A 18 -26.51 -10.94 47.08
C SER A 18 -27.59 -11.50 46.13
N LYS A 19 -27.34 -12.71 45.59
CA LYS A 19 -28.21 -13.62 44.82
C LYS A 19 -28.39 -13.32 43.33
N ASP A 20 -28.22 -14.22 42.36
CA ASP A 20 -28.14 -15.71 42.19
C ASP A 20 -29.24 -16.08 41.17
N TRP A 21 -29.03 -17.10 40.32
CA TRP A 21 -30.01 -18.13 39.91
C TRP A 21 -29.37 -19.14 38.94
N ASP A 22 -29.65 -20.41 39.18
CA ASP A 22 -28.88 -21.62 38.84
C ASP A 22 -28.93 -22.16 37.39
N MET A 23 -28.10 -23.19 37.16
CA MET A 23 -28.19 -24.16 36.06
C MET A 23 -29.13 -25.33 36.41
N GLU A 24 -29.78 -25.92 35.41
CA GLU A 24 -30.26 -27.32 35.45
C GLU A 24 -29.88 -28.08 34.17
N GLU A 25 -29.76 -29.40 34.29
CA GLU A 25 -29.32 -30.35 33.27
C GLU A 25 -30.30 -31.55 33.27
N SER A 26 -30.77 -32.04 32.10
CA SER A 26 -31.40 -33.37 32.01
C SER A 26 -31.43 -34.02 30.62
N SER A 27 -30.81 -35.21 30.58
CA SER A 27 -31.02 -36.45 29.79
C SER A 27 -32.06 -36.57 28.65
N SER A 28 -31.54 -36.94 27.45
CA SER A 28 -31.89 -38.09 26.57
C SER A 28 -33.34 -38.49 26.22
N VAL A 29 -33.64 -38.65 24.91
CA VAL A 29 -34.44 -39.74 24.27
C VAL A 29 -34.04 -39.89 22.78
N SER A 30 -34.06 -41.13 22.26
CA SER A 30 -34.19 -41.52 20.84
C SER A 30 -35.10 -42.78 20.77
N PRO A 31 -35.85 -43.10 19.69
CA PRO A 31 -35.26 -43.67 18.44
C PRO A 31 -36.04 -43.43 17.10
N GLN A 32 -35.39 -43.72 15.95
CA GLN A 32 -35.82 -44.51 14.73
C GLN A 32 -37.25 -44.36 14.09
N ASP A 33 -37.50 -44.45 12.77
CA ASP A 33 -36.75 -44.72 11.51
C ASP A 33 -37.54 -44.15 10.26
N ASP A 34 -37.03 -44.38 9.03
CA ASP A 34 -37.66 -44.32 7.67
C ASP A 34 -38.04 -42.92 7.07
N ASP A 35 -37.91 -42.58 5.77
CA ASP A 35 -37.12 -43.08 4.61
C ASP A 35 -37.17 -42.03 3.44
N ASP A 36 -36.33 -42.24 2.40
CA ASP A 36 -36.38 -41.73 1.00
C ASP A 36 -36.09 -40.24 0.59
N ASP A 37 -34.94 -40.10 -0.08
CA ASP A 37 -34.69 -39.52 -1.43
C ASP A 37 -34.55 -38.01 -1.79
N ASP A 38 -33.61 -37.83 -2.73
CA ASP A 38 -33.34 -36.77 -3.74
C ASP A 38 -32.73 -35.39 -3.37
N ASP A 39 -31.44 -35.28 -3.76
CA ASP A 39 -30.78 -34.20 -4.51
C ASP A 39 -31.21 -32.71 -4.30
N ASP A 40 -30.32 -31.92 -3.70
CA ASP A 40 -29.64 -30.79 -4.40
C ASP A 40 -28.53 -30.17 -3.52
N ASP A 41 -27.26 -30.34 -3.95
CA ASP A 41 -26.05 -29.78 -3.32
C ASP A 41 -25.89 -28.26 -3.63
N ASP A 42 -26.86 -27.44 -3.24
CA ASP A 42 -26.74 -25.97 -3.28
C ASP A 42 -25.95 -25.47 -2.05
N GLU A 43 -24.67 -25.85 -1.97
CA GLU A 43 -23.73 -25.28 -0.99
C GLU A 43 -23.49 -23.80 -1.33
N GLU A 44 -24.28 -22.94 -0.67
CA GLU A 44 -24.23 -21.48 -0.79
C GLU A 44 -22.79 -20.98 -0.59
N LYS A 45 -22.09 -20.74 -1.71
CA LYS A 45 -20.76 -20.13 -1.72
C LYS A 45 -20.88 -18.67 -1.30
N LEU A 46 -20.94 -18.49 0.01
CA LEU A 46 -20.62 -17.28 0.75
C LEU A 46 -19.26 -16.79 0.27
N ASN A 47 -19.29 -15.92 -0.75
CA ASN A 47 -18.14 -15.21 -1.30
C ASN A 47 -17.65 -14.19 -0.27
N VAL A 48 -17.05 -14.69 0.80
CA VAL A 48 -16.35 -13.88 1.79
C VAL A 48 -15.06 -13.39 1.15
N CYS A 49 -15.17 -12.32 0.36
CA CYS A 49 -14.02 -11.53 -0.03
C CYS A 49 -13.31 -11.07 1.26
N PRO A 50 -12.00 -11.30 1.42
CA PRO A 50 -11.27 -10.73 2.54
C PRO A 50 -11.17 -9.22 2.35
N VAL A 51 -12.10 -8.49 2.98
CA VAL A 51 -12.16 -7.02 2.97
C VAL A 51 -10.87 -6.49 3.60
N ARG A 52 -10.19 -5.59 2.87
CA ARG A 52 -8.94 -4.94 3.27
C ARG A 52 -9.01 -3.47 2.89
N GLU A 53 -8.15 -2.67 3.49
CA GLU A 53 -8.07 -1.23 3.23
C GLU A 53 -7.68 -1.03 1.76
N GLU A 54 -8.46 -0.24 1.03
CA GLU A 54 -8.30 -0.08 -0.41
C GLU A 54 -7.37 1.10 -0.70
N THR A 55 -6.05 0.84 -0.80
CA THR A 55 -5.09 1.71 -1.53
C THR A 55 -5.24 1.51 -3.05
N PHE A 56 -4.25 1.89 -3.89
CA PHE A 56 -4.23 1.61 -5.34
C PHE A 56 -4.60 0.16 -5.67
N GLY A 57 -5.89 -0.10 -5.94
CA GLY A 57 -6.58 -1.30 -5.45
C GLY A 57 -5.92 -2.63 -5.77
N ILE A 58 -5.68 -3.48 -4.77
CA ILE A 58 -5.01 -4.80 -4.91
C ILE A 58 -5.53 -5.57 -6.14
N LEU A 59 -6.85 -5.57 -6.34
CA LEU A 59 -7.50 -6.11 -7.52
C LEU A 59 -7.67 -5.01 -8.59
N ARG A 60 -7.27 -5.32 -9.82
CA ARG A 60 -7.47 -4.45 -10.98
C ARG A 60 -8.96 -4.18 -11.22
N LYS A 61 -9.42 -2.97 -10.85
CA LYS A 61 -10.70 -2.40 -11.30
C LYS A 61 -10.54 -1.87 -12.74
N ASP A 62 -11.63 -1.79 -13.50
CA ASP A 62 -11.53 -1.35 -14.90
C ASP A 62 -11.04 0.11 -15.02
N LYS A 63 -10.26 0.38 -16.06
CA LYS A 63 -9.53 1.64 -16.33
C LYS A 63 -8.74 2.22 -15.12
N SER A 64 -8.48 1.45 -14.06
CA SER A 64 -7.70 1.86 -12.88
C SER A 64 -6.34 1.16 -12.85
N ARG A 65 -5.26 1.85 -12.46
CA ARG A 65 -3.92 1.28 -12.27
C ARG A 65 -3.70 0.95 -10.81
N ASN A 66 -3.32 -0.30 -10.52
CA ASN A 66 -3.02 -0.71 -9.16
C ASN A 66 -1.54 -0.62 -8.80
N HIS A 67 -1.26 -0.82 -7.50
CA HIS A 67 0.08 -0.95 -6.93
C HIS A 67 1.03 -1.88 -7.71
N GLN A 68 0.53 -3.01 -8.22
CA GLN A 68 1.33 -3.99 -8.97
C GLN A 68 1.72 -3.44 -10.35
N GLU A 69 0.80 -2.78 -11.05
CA GLU A 69 1.04 -2.15 -12.34
C GLU A 69 1.98 -0.95 -12.21
N ILE A 70 1.76 -0.06 -11.24
CA ILE A 70 2.63 1.09 -10.95
C ILE A 70 4.06 0.61 -10.66
N THR A 71 4.22 -0.36 -9.76
CA THR A 71 5.50 -0.94 -9.39
C THR A 71 6.20 -1.63 -10.56
N ARG A 72 5.47 -2.45 -11.33
CA ARG A 72 6.02 -3.15 -12.51
C ARG A 72 6.49 -2.16 -13.58
N THR A 73 5.69 -1.15 -13.90
CA THR A 73 6.05 -0.10 -14.87
C THR A 73 7.31 0.64 -14.44
N ALA A 74 7.40 1.02 -13.16
CA ALA A 74 8.58 1.72 -12.64
C ALA A 74 9.86 0.88 -12.69
N VAL A 75 9.78 -0.41 -12.30
CA VAL A 75 10.92 -1.33 -12.37
C VAL A 75 11.37 -1.56 -13.82
N LEU A 76 10.45 -1.73 -14.76
CA LEU A 76 10.78 -1.87 -16.18
C LEU A 76 11.47 -0.61 -16.73
N ARG A 77 10.95 0.59 -16.44
CA ARG A 77 11.54 1.86 -16.89
C ARG A 77 12.95 2.10 -16.32
N ALA A 78 13.15 1.96 -15.00
CA ALA A 78 14.46 2.12 -14.39
C ALA A 78 15.49 1.06 -14.84
N THR A 79 15.02 -0.17 -15.11
CA THR A 79 15.86 -1.22 -15.71
C THR A 79 16.26 -0.87 -17.14
N ALA A 80 15.34 -0.31 -17.94
CA ALA A 80 15.63 0.15 -19.29
C ALA A 80 16.68 1.27 -19.32
N THR A 81 16.59 2.27 -18.42
CA THR A 81 17.66 3.28 -18.26
C THR A 81 19.00 2.64 -17.92
N THR A 82 19.01 1.64 -17.04
CA THR A 82 20.24 0.92 -16.65
C THR A 82 20.84 0.09 -17.80
N CYS A 83 20.02 -0.38 -18.74
CA CYS A 83 20.50 -1.15 -19.89
C CYS A 83 20.97 -0.30 -21.08
N MET A 84 20.78 1.03 -21.07
CA MET A 84 21.17 1.92 -22.19
C MET A 84 22.67 1.87 -22.53
N GLU A 85 23.53 1.50 -21.58
CA GLU A 85 24.97 1.32 -21.79
C GLU A 85 25.34 -0.04 -22.45
N THR A 86 24.36 -0.92 -22.68
CA THR A 86 24.59 -2.22 -23.33
C THR A 86 24.81 -2.02 -24.83
N GLU A 87 25.86 -2.62 -25.38
CA GLU A 87 26.13 -2.58 -26.81
C GLU A 87 24.92 -3.10 -27.62
N GLY A 88 24.46 -2.31 -28.59
CA GLY A 88 23.29 -2.64 -29.40
C GLY A 88 21.93 -2.44 -28.72
N PHE A 89 21.87 -1.86 -27.51
CA PHE A 89 20.60 -1.56 -26.84
C PHE A 89 19.72 -0.65 -27.71
N THR A 90 18.46 -1.07 -27.89
CA THR A 90 17.40 -0.21 -28.43
C THR A 90 16.20 -0.29 -27.48
N MET A 91 15.55 0.85 -27.22
CA MET A 91 14.40 0.88 -26.31
C MET A 91 13.27 0.02 -26.90
N PRO A 92 12.87 -1.09 -26.25
CA PRO A 92 11.90 -2.00 -26.82
C PRO A 92 10.49 -1.38 -26.88
N LYS A 93 9.73 -1.75 -27.91
CA LYS A 93 8.31 -1.44 -28.05
C LYS A 93 7.55 -2.70 -28.45
N PRO A 94 6.63 -3.22 -27.61
CA PRO A 94 6.30 -2.75 -26.27
C PRO A 94 7.45 -2.98 -25.26
N LEU A 95 7.51 -2.17 -24.20
CA LEU A 95 8.38 -2.33 -23.03
C LEU A 95 7.71 -3.29 -22.03
N ASN A 96 8.17 -4.53 -22.01
CA ASN A 96 7.76 -5.56 -21.05
C ASN A 96 8.97 -6.41 -20.63
N ILE A 97 8.77 -7.39 -19.74
CA ILE A 97 9.85 -8.22 -19.19
C ILE A 97 10.66 -8.91 -20.30
N LYS A 98 9.97 -9.57 -21.23
CA LYS A 98 10.59 -10.34 -22.32
C LYS A 98 11.39 -9.43 -23.24
N THR A 99 10.75 -8.39 -23.78
CA THR A 99 11.38 -7.48 -24.75
C THR A 99 12.52 -6.67 -24.13
N LEU A 100 12.43 -6.33 -22.85
CA LEU A 100 13.50 -5.67 -22.12
C LEU A 100 14.66 -6.62 -21.79
N ALA A 101 14.39 -7.86 -21.38
CA ALA A 101 15.44 -8.86 -21.21
C ALA A 101 16.19 -9.12 -22.53
N GLU A 102 15.51 -9.01 -23.67
CA GLU A 102 16.09 -9.08 -25.02
C GLU A 102 16.99 -7.88 -25.32
N ALA A 103 16.46 -6.66 -25.19
CA ALA A 103 17.22 -5.42 -25.40
C ALA A 103 18.45 -5.31 -24.48
N CYS A 104 18.35 -5.77 -23.23
CA CYS A 104 19.45 -5.82 -22.26
C CYS A 104 20.48 -6.95 -22.51
N GLY A 105 20.34 -7.76 -23.57
CA GLY A 105 21.22 -8.90 -23.86
C GLY A 105 21.17 -10.03 -22.82
N LYS A 106 20.07 -10.13 -22.07
CA LYS A 106 19.94 -10.95 -20.84
C LYS A 106 18.72 -11.89 -20.85
N MET A 107 18.22 -12.29 -22.03
CA MET A 107 17.12 -13.25 -22.20
C MET A 107 17.24 -14.53 -21.36
N LYS A 108 18.47 -15.02 -21.15
CA LYS A 108 18.75 -16.18 -20.29
C LYS A 108 18.24 -16.02 -18.84
N TYR A 109 17.96 -14.79 -18.40
CA TYR A 109 17.55 -14.44 -17.04
C TYR A 109 16.15 -13.82 -16.99
N GLU A 110 15.33 -14.00 -18.04
CA GLU A 110 13.96 -13.46 -18.15
C GLU A 110 13.05 -13.98 -17.02
N ASP A 111 13.04 -15.30 -16.76
CA ASP A 111 12.35 -15.91 -15.60
C ASP A 111 12.81 -15.33 -14.25
N HIS A 112 14.10 -15.01 -14.10
CA HIS A 112 14.64 -14.44 -12.87
C HIS A 112 14.17 -12.99 -12.68
N PHE A 113 14.08 -12.24 -13.78
CA PHE A 113 13.57 -10.88 -13.81
C PHE A 113 12.07 -10.84 -13.48
N GLU A 114 11.26 -11.73 -14.07
CA GLU A 114 9.85 -11.87 -13.70
C GLU A 114 9.68 -12.22 -12.22
N LYS A 115 10.42 -13.21 -11.73
CA LYS A 115 10.34 -13.64 -10.33
C LYS A 115 10.69 -12.51 -9.36
N ALA A 116 11.72 -11.73 -9.65
CA ALA A 116 12.11 -10.58 -8.84
C ALA A 116 11.05 -9.47 -8.84
N ILE A 117 10.49 -9.11 -10.00
CA ILE A 117 9.37 -8.15 -10.10
C ILE A 117 8.19 -8.64 -9.26
N ARG A 118 7.79 -9.92 -9.39
CA ARG A 118 6.70 -10.52 -8.60
C ARG A 118 6.96 -10.44 -7.09
N VAL A 119 8.20 -10.64 -6.63
CA VAL A 119 8.58 -10.48 -5.21
C VAL A 119 8.47 -9.01 -4.77
N ILE A 120 8.92 -8.04 -5.56
CA ILE A 120 8.80 -6.62 -5.24
C ILE A 120 7.32 -6.21 -5.17
N CYS A 121 6.50 -6.60 -6.16
CA CYS A 121 5.06 -6.36 -6.16
C CYS A 121 4.34 -7.04 -4.98
N TYR A 122 4.78 -8.25 -4.58
CA TYR A 122 4.25 -8.92 -3.38
C TYR A 122 4.49 -8.13 -2.11
N TYR A 123 5.71 -7.64 -1.88
CA TYR A 123 6.03 -6.90 -0.66
C TYR A 123 5.53 -5.45 -0.65
N ASN A 124 5.26 -4.90 -1.83
CA ASN A 124 4.46 -3.69 -2.01
C ASN A 124 3.00 -3.96 -1.58
N VAL A 125 2.25 -4.81 -2.28
CA VAL A 125 0.85 -5.15 -1.93
C VAL A 125 0.67 -5.77 -0.54
N LYS A 126 1.68 -6.44 0.02
CA LYS A 126 1.60 -6.96 1.41
C LYS A 126 1.68 -5.83 2.44
N ARG A 127 2.30 -4.70 2.13
CA ARG A 127 2.36 -3.56 3.04
C ARG A 127 0.95 -3.03 3.32
N ASP A 128 0.10 -3.02 2.32
CA ASP A 128 -1.32 -2.66 2.34
C ASP A 128 -2.18 -3.36 3.42
N VAL A 129 -1.70 -4.47 3.96
CA VAL A 129 -2.40 -5.23 5.01
C VAL A 129 -2.18 -4.64 6.42
N LEU A 130 -1.34 -3.60 6.55
CA LEU A 130 -0.96 -2.99 7.83
C LEU A 130 -1.31 -1.50 7.85
N SER A 131 -2.42 -1.17 8.50
CA SER A 131 -3.04 0.16 8.58
C SER A 131 -2.28 1.24 9.35
N ASP A 132 -0.99 1.04 9.65
CA ASP A 132 -0.20 2.03 10.39
C ASP A 132 -0.02 3.30 9.52
N PRO A 133 -0.51 4.48 9.97
CA PRO A 133 -0.70 5.62 9.07
C PRO A 133 0.58 6.12 8.37
N GLU A 134 1.75 5.95 8.98
CA GLU A 134 3.04 6.29 8.38
C GLU A 134 3.39 5.49 7.11
N TYR A 135 2.87 4.27 6.95
CA TYR A 135 3.09 3.50 5.71
C TYR A 135 2.24 3.97 4.54
N HIS A 136 1.17 4.71 4.84
CA HIS A 136 0.14 5.14 3.89
C HIS A 136 0.09 6.66 3.71
N PHE A 137 0.98 7.41 4.37
CA PHE A 137 0.88 8.87 4.52
C PHE A 137 -0.44 9.39 5.13
N ASN A 138 -1.26 8.52 5.70
CA ASN A 138 -2.50 8.87 6.38
C ASN A 138 -2.23 9.67 7.68
N ASN A 139 -3.25 10.35 8.19
CA ASN A 139 -3.21 11.10 9.45
C ASN A 139 -2.05 12.12 9.53
N GLU A 140 -1.73 12.76 8.38
CA GLU A 140 -0.64 13.73 8.20
C GLU A 140 0.75 13.24 8.64
N LYS A 141 0.99 11.91 8.64
CA LYS A 141 2.28 11.29 9.07
C LYS A 141 3.44 11.46 8.07
N PHE A 142 3.49 12.60 7.36
CA PHE A 142 4.47 12.91 6.31
C PHE A 142 5.92 12.72 6.72
N LYS A 143 6.32 13.23 7.89
CA LYS A 143 7.70 13.10 8.39
C LYS A 143 8.10 11.65 8.65
N MET A 144 7.16 10.81 9.10
CA MET A 144 7.40 9.38 9.34
C MET A 144 7.41 8.58 8.04
N GLY A 145 6.47 8.84 7.12
CA GLY A 145 6.45 8.22 5.79
C GLY A 145 7.71 8.52 4.98
N LYS A 146 8.17 9.78 4.97
CA LYS A 146 9.48 10.15 4.40
C LYS A 146 10.62 9.37 5.06
N LYS A 147 10.65 9.30 6.40
CA LYS A 147 11.71 8.58 7.12
C LYS A 147 11.76 7.09 6.73
N LEU A 148 10.61 6.44 6.58
CA LEU A 148 10.52 5.06 6.14
C LEU A 148 11.11 4.86 4.73
N ILE A 149 10.83 5.79 3.82
CA ILE A 149 11.39 5.77 2.45
C ILE A 149 12.92 5.96 2.49
N THR A 150 13.43 6.98 3.18
CA THR A 150 14.86 7.32 3.17
C THR A 150 15.71 6.32 3.97
N ASP A 151 15.23 5.83 5.11
CA ASP A 151 15.82 4.70 5.83
C ASP A 151 15.86 3.45 4.93
N GLY A 152 14.78 3.18 4.20
CA GLY A 152 14.68 2.03 3.29
C GLY A 152 15.63 2.10 2.11
N ILE A 153 15.82 3.28 1.49
CA ILE A 153 16.83 3.51 0.43
C ILE A 153 18.24 3.18 0.94
N ASN A 154 18.60 3.69 2.12
CA ASN A 154 19.90 3.41 2.74
C ASN A 154 20.05 1.91 3.09
N LYS A 155 18.99 1.29 3.61
CA LYS A 155 18.94 -0.15 3.93
C LYS A 155 19.11 -1.03 2.68
N ILE A 156 18.43 -0.71 1.57
CA ILE A 156 18.55 -1.43 0.29
C ILE A 156 20.00 -1.33 -0.22
N THR A 157 20.61 -0.16 -0.15
CA THR A 157 22.02 0.04 -0.54
C THR A 157 22.93 -0.88 0.29
N GLY A 158 22.78 -0.89 1.62
CA GLY A 158 23.53 -1.78 2.51
C GLY A 158 23.31 -3.27 2.22
N GLN A 159 22.06 -3.68 2.00
CA GLN A 159 21.69 -5.06 1.66
C GLN A 159 22.25 -5.50 0.30
N VAL A 160 22.29 -4.61 -0.70
CA VAL A 160 22.92 -4.91 -1.99
C VAL A 160 24.42 -5.09 -1.82
N MET A 161 25.10 -4.26 -1.04
CA MET A 161 26.53 -4.40 -0.74
C MET A 161 26.85 -5.69 0.05
N SER A 162 25.99 -6.10 0.98
CA SER A 162 26.12 -7.40 1.68
C SER A 162 25.65 -8.61 0.85
N GLN A 163 25.24 -8.40 -0.40
CA GLN A 163 24.64 -9.39 -1.29
C GLN A 163 23.32 -10.03 -0.81
N SER A 164 22.63 -9.39 0.13
CA SER A 164 21.29 -9.70 0.66
C SER A 164 20.17 -9.22 -0.28
N PHE A 165 20.26 -9.58 -1.56
CA PHE A 165 19.34 -9.10 -2.61
C PHE A 165 17.87 -9.47 -2.39
N ASP A 166 17.59 -10.56 -1.67
CA ASP A 166 16.24 -11.00 -1.40
C ASP A 166 15.56 -10.08 -0.35
N ASP A 167 16.26 -9.77 0.74
CA ASP A 167 15.84 -8.78 1.74
C ASP A 167 15.76 -7.35 1.16
N ALA A 168 16.60 -7.05 0.16
CA ALA A 168 16.58 -5.79 -0.58
C ALA A 168 15.31 -5.65 -1.43
N ARG A 169 14.83 -6.72 -2.08
CA ARG A 169 13.55 -6.71 -2.82
C ARG A 169 12.35 -6.59 -1.89
N GLU A 170 12.39 -7.23 -0.72
CA GLU A 170 11.37 -7.03 0.33
C GLU A 170 11.33 -5.55 0.78
N THR A 171 12.49 -4.97 1.06
CA THR A 171 12.58 -3.57 1.52
C THR A 171 12.15 -2.59 0.42
N LEU A 172 12.51 -2.86 -0.85
CA LEU A 172 12.12 -2.09 -2.02
C LEU A 172 10.60 -2.09 -2.23
N GLY A 173 9.95 -3.25 -2.17
CA GLY A 173 8.49 -3.34 -2.27
C GLY A 173 7.78 -2.50 -1.20
N LYS A 174 8.25 -2.62 0.05
CA LYS A 174 7.70 -1.88 1.19
C LYS A 174 7.79 -0.36 1.06
N ILE A 175 8.91 0.20 0.56
CA ILE A 175 9.03 1.66 0.40
C ILE A 175 8.38 2.19 -0.88
N LEU A 176 8.29 1.35 -1.92
CA LEU A 176 7.50 1.68 -3.11
C LEU A 176 6.02 1.84 -2.75
N HIS A 177 5.48 0.99 -1.87
CA HIS A 177 4.10 1.13 -1.37
C HIS A 177 3.90 2.51 -0.75
N THR A 178 4.70 2.83 0.27
CA THR A 178 4.61 4.10 0.98
C THR A 178 4.80 5.32 0.08
N LEU A 179 5.74 5.29 -0.88
CA LEU A 179 5.90 6.38 -1.84
C LEU A 179 4.70 6.53 -2.79
N GLN A 180 4.03 5.42 -3.16
CA GLN A 180 2.88 5.45 -4.05
C GLN A 180 1.66 6.06 -3.34
N ASP A 181 1.38 5.63 -2.11
CA ASP A 181 0.23 6.10 -1.31
C ASP A 181 0.25 7.60 -1.02
N PHE A 182 1.43 8.23 -0.96
CA PHE A 182 1.51 9.69 -0.89
C PHE A 182 0.68 10.38 -1.99
N TYR A 183 0.65 9.83 -3.21
CA TYR A 183 -0.06 10.44 -4.34
C TYR A 183 -1.55 10.12 -4.35
N SER A 184 -1.98 8.98 -3.76
CA SER A 184 -3.39 8.65 -3.63
C SER A 184 -4.05 9.25 -2.38
N HIS A 185 -3.31 9.44 -1.29
CA HIS A 185 -3.86 9.82 0.02
C HIS A 185 -3.52 11.25 0.50
N SER A 186 -2.61 11.97 -0.14
CA SER A 186 -2.36 13.42 0.14
C SER A 186 -3.13 14.33 -0.81
N ASN A 187 -3.12 15.64 -0.54
CA ASN A 187 -3.64 16.66 -1.47
C ASN A 187 -2.68 17.05 -2.61
N TRP A 188 -1.58 16.30 -2.85
CA TRP A 188 -0.54 16.66 -3.82
C TRP A 188 -1.08 16.94 -5.23
N ILE A 189 -2.04 16.12 -5.68
CA ILE A 189 -2.63 16.21 -7.03
C ILE A 189 -3.67 17.34 -7.11
N GLU A 190 -4.43 17.57 -6.04
CA GLU A 190 -5.42 18.65 -5.89
C GLU A 190 -4.75 20.03 -5.85
N MET A 191 -3.52 20.11 -5.37
CA MET A 191 -2.68 21.30 -5.50
C MET A 191 -2.25 21.58 -6.96
N GLY A 192 -2.58 20.70 -7.91
CA GLY A 192 -2.26 20.83 -9.34
C GLY A 192 -0.89 20.28 -9.73
N ASN A 193 -0.21 19.56 -8.84
CA ASN A 193 1.12 19.02 -9.13
C ASN A 193 1.04 17.79 -10.04
N THR A 194 1.72 17.84 -11.18
CA THR A 194 1.85 16.74 -12.15
C THR A 194 3.23 16.10 -12.14
N SER A 195 4.07 16.44 -11.17
CA SER A 195 5.44 15.95 -11.01
C SER A 195 5.68 15.34 -9.63
N PRO A 196 6.60 14.37 -9.48
CA PRO A 196 6.95 13.78 -8.19
C PRO A 196 7.46 14.80 -7.18
N TYR A 197 7.11 14.63 -5.91
CA TYR A 197 7.70 15.40 -4.82
C TYR A 197 9.06 14.80 -4.43
N ASN A 198 10.15 15.33 -5.01
CA ASN A 198 11.50 14.78 -4.85
C ASN A 198 11.95 14.71 -3.38
N ASP A 199 11.51 15.64 -2.54
CA ASP A 199 11.89 15.75 -1.13
C ASP A 199 11.50 14.48 -0.34
N LEU A 200 10.55 13.68 -0.80
CA LEU A 200 10.18 12.40 -0.16
C LEU A 200 11.29 11.34 -0.24
N ILE A 201 12.15 11.39 -1.27
CA ILE A 201 13.23 10.42 -1.49
C ILE A 201 14.62 10.96 -1.11
N ASN A 202 14.74 12.27 -0.87
CA ASN A 202 15.99 12.93 -0.50
C ASN A 202 16.07 13.08 1.04
N PRO A 203 17.03 12.46 1.74
CA PRO A 203 17.12 12.52 3.20
C PRO A 203 17.47 13.91 3.74
N ASP A 204 18.19 14.72 2.95
CA ASP A 204 18.75 16.02 3.37
C ASP A 204 17.77 17.19 3.19
N GLU A 205 16.69 17.01 2.43
CA GLU A 205 15.63 18.02 2.25
C GLU A 205 14.67 18.05 3.44
N GLU A 206 13.99 19.16 3.68
CA GLU A 206 12.87 19.23 4.63
C GLU A 206 11.52 19.19 3.91
N LEU A 207 10.50 18.57 4.52
CA LEU A 207 9.14 18.66 3.99
C LEU A 207 8.52 19.98 4.42
N MET A 208 8.24 20.82 3.42
CA MET A 208 7.78 22.20 3.64
C MET A 208 6.26 22.29 3.69
N ASN A 209 5.76 23.30 4.41
CA ASN A 209 4.37 23.75 4.36
C ASN A 209 3.33 22.66 4.67
N ILE A 210 3.63 21.75 5.61
CA ILE A 210 2.67 20.76 6.12
C ILE A 210 1.63 21.49 6.98
N ALA A 211 0.37 21.08 6.90
CA ALA A 211 -0.71 21.61 7.74
C ALA A 211 -0.40 21.41 9.23
N ASP A 212 -0.73 22.41 10.05
CA ASP A 212 -0.63 22.26 11.51
C ASP A 212 -1.70 21.29 12.03
N GLU A 213 -1.43 20.64 13.17
CA GLU A 213 -2.32 19.62 13.77
C GLU A 213 -3.75 20.14 14.01
N LEU A 214 -3.88 21.43 14.39
CA LEU A 214 -5.16 22.10 14.63
C LEU A 214 -5.67 22.89 13.41
N GLN A 215 -4.93 22.93 12.30
CA GLN A 215 -5.40 23.60 11.09
C GLN A 215 -6.47 22.75 10.41
N GLU A 216 -7.67 23.32 10.27
CA GLU A 216 -8.76 22.70 9.54
C GLU A 216 -8.42 22.67 8.04
N THR A 217 -8.41 21.46 7.44
CA THR A 217 -7.98 21.25 6.04
C THR A 217 -9.10 20.89 5.08
N CYS A 218 -10.24 20.43 5.59
CA CYS A 218 -11.47 20.13 4.84
C CYS A 218 -12.55 21.16 5.11
N GLU A 219 -13.43 21.37 4.13
CA GLU A 219 -14.74 21.97 4.37
C GLU A 219 -15.57 21.10 5.32
N GLU A 220 -16.47 21.71 6.11
CA GLU A 220 -17.27 20.98 7.10
C GLU A 220 -18.16 19.90 6.46
N ASP A 221 -18.34 18.79 7.20
CA ASP A 221 -18.84 17.52 6.66
C ASP A 221 -20.15 17.70 5.84
N CYS A 222 -20.10 17.17 4.62
CA CYS A 222 -21.21 17.05 3.68
C CYS A 222 -22.56 16.65 4.32
N VAL A 223 -23.44 17.64 4.52
CA VAL A 223 -24.81 17.45 5.06
C VAL A 223 -25.68 16.54 4.16
N LYS A 224 -25.29 16.35 2.90
CA LYS A 224 -25.92 15.44 1.94
C LYS A 224 -24.98 14.26 1.63
N LYS A 225 -25.54 13.05 1.57
CA LYS A 225 -24.83 11.78 1.25
C LYS A 225 -24.12 11.72 -0.11
N THR A 226 -24.16 12.79 -0.91
CA THR A 226 -23.81 12.79 -2.34
C THR A 226 -22.74 13.81 -2.72
N CYS A 227 -22.07 14.45 -1.76
CA CYS A 227 -20.95 15.35 -2.07
C CYS A 227 -19.60 14.76 -1.64
N THR A 228 -18.65 14.89 -2.55
CA THR A 228 -17.23 14.60 -2.37
C THR A 228 -16.65 15.49 -1.27
N ALA A 229 -15.71 14.97 -0.47
CA ALA A 229 -14.94 15.82 0.43
C ALA A 229 -14.22 16.92 -0.38
N SER A 230 -13.97 18.08 0.23
CA SER A 230 -13.29 19.18 -0.44
C SER A 230 -12.29 19.79 0.52
N PHE A 231 -11.06 19.98 0.05
CA PHE A 231 -10.08 20.78 0.78
C PHE A 231 -10.51 22.23 0.78
N LYS A 232 -10.22 22.95 1.88
CA LYS A 232 -10.48 24.38 1.93
C LYS A 232 -9.67 25.14 0.89
N ALA A 233 -10.24 26.22 0.36
CA ALA A 233 -9.62 26.99 -0.72
C ALA A 233 -8.24 27.57 -0.34
N ASP A 234 -8.05 27.98 0.92
CA ASP A 234 -6.78 28.50 1.43
C ASP A 234 -5.68 27.42 1.49
N ILE A 235 -6.01 26.18 1.86
CA ILE A 235 -5.08 25.03 1.81
C ILE A 235 -4.54 24.82 0.40
N ILE A 236 -5.42 24.79 -0.60
CA ILE A 236 -5.04 24.55 -2.01
C ILE A 236 -4.31 25.74 -2.64
N ASN A 237 -4.73 26.97 -2.31
CA ASN A 237 -4.12 28.20 -2.81
C ASN A 237 -2.73 28.45 -2.20
N ASN A 238 -2.59 28.25 -0.88
CA ASN A 238 -1.33 28.43 -0.16
C ASN A 238 -0.42 27.19 -0.22
N LYS A 239 -0.80 26.14 -0.96
CA LYS A 239 -0.06 24.89 -1.18
C LYS A 239 0.30 24.14 0.11
N ILE A 240 -0.62 24.12 1.06
CA ILE A 240 -0.43 23.49 2.37
C ILE A 240 -0.67 21.99 2.24
N LEU A 241 0.33 21.19 2.61
CA LEU A 241 0.33 19.73 2.45
C LEU A 241 -0.46 19.04 3.58
N THR A 242 -1.49 18.28 3.21
CA THR A 242 -2.40 17.55 4.11
C THR A 242 -2.75 16.20 3.51
N SER A 243 -3.19 15.24 4.33
CA SER A 243 -3.66 13.92 3.87
C SER A 243 -4.95 13.48 4.55
N GLY A 244 -5.49 12.37 4.05
CA GLY A 244 -6.70 11.76 4.56
C GLY A 244 -6.46 11.18 5.95
N TYR A 245 -7.40 11.40 6.85
CA TYR A 245 -7.41 10.73 8.13
C TYR A 245 -8.15 9.41 8.02
N PHE A 246 -7.43 8.32 8.32
CA PHE A 246 -7.92 6.96 8.31
C PHE A 246 -7.96 6.39 9.74
N GLY A 247 -9.02 5.64 10.05
CA GLY A 247 -9.11 4.81 11.24
C GLY A 247 -10.43 4.99 11.97
N SER A 248 -10.40 5.06 13.31
CA SER A 248 -11.63 5.16 14.12
C SER A 248 -12.14 6.59 14.36
N LYS A 249 -11.28 7.62 14.20
CA LYS A 249 -11.60 9.05 14.41
C LYS A 249 -10.67 9.93 13.59
N LYS A 250 -11.16 11.09 13.13
CA LYS A 250 -10.36 12.23 12.64
C LYS A 250 -10.52 13.46 13.57
N PRO A 251 -9.54 14.37 13.64
CA PRO A 251 -9.73 15.68 14.26
C PRO A 251 -10.82 16.50 13.54
N ALA A 252 -11.41 17.47 14.24
CA ALA A 252 -12.36 18.40 13.65
C ALA A 252 -11.72 19.18 12.48
N GLY A 253 -12.50 19.44 11.43
CA GLY A 253 -12.03 20.15 10.23
C GLY A 253 -10.98 19.41 9.39
N LYS A 254 -10.51 18.21 9.75
CA LYS A 254 -9.60 17.41 8.90
C LYS A 254 -10.39 16.54 7.91
N CYS A 255 -9.78 16.25 6.76
CA CYS A 255 -10.39 15.37 5.75
C CYS A 255 -10.35 13.89 6.15
N SER A 256 -11.43 13.18 5.83
CA SER A 256 -11.53 11.71 5.88
C SER A 256 -10.72 11.10 4.73
N HIS A 257 -10.10 9.94 4.94
CA HIS A 257 -9.54 9.14 3.84
C HIS A 257 -10.66 8.63 2.94
N GLY A 258 -11.73 8.11 3.55
CA GLY A 258 -12.87 7.49 2.88
C GLY A 258 -12.61 6.03 2.48
N GLY A 259 -13.63 5.40 1.89
CA GLY A 259 -13.65 3.97 1.58
C GLY A 259 -14.14 3.14 2.78
N ALA A 260 -14.76 1.97 2.52
CA ALA A 260 -15.68 1.29 3.44
C ALA A 260 -15.12 0.87 4.83
N LEU A 261 -13.81 0.90 5.04
CA LEU A 261 -13.16 0.63 6.33
C LEU A 261 -12.76 1.89 7.12
N ASP A 262 -12.83 3.09 6.51
CA ASP A 262 -12.52 4.33 7.20
C ASP A 262 -13.68 4.77 8.11
N LEU A 263 -13.63 4.36 9.37
CA LEU A 263 -14.62 4.71 10.38
C LEU A 263 -14.42 6.13 10.96
N SER A 264 -13.50 6.95 10.42
CA SER A 264 -13.16 8.27 10.95
C SER A 264 -14.33 9.26 10.97
N THR A 265 -15.32 9.06 10.10
CA THR A 265 -16.60 9.80 10.02
C THR A 265 -17.78 9.12 10.74
N GLY A 266 -17.56 7.92 11.28
CA GLY A 266 -18.55 7.07 11.95
C GLY A 266 -19.17 6.00 11.04
N PHE A 267 -19.73 4.95 11.68
CA PHE A 267 -20.36 3.81 11.00
C PHE A 267 -21.42 4.26 9.98
N GLY A 268 -21.32 3.74 8.75
CA GLY A 268 -22.24 4.03 7.65
C GLY A 268 -22.06 5.38 6.95
N LYS A 269 -21.11 6.23 7.38
CA LYS A 269 -20.75 7.51 6.72
C LYS A 269 -19.43 7.46 5.94
N SER A 270 -18.60 6.49 6.27
CA SER A 270 -17.27 6.09 5.78
C SER A 270 -16.94 6.23 4.27
N TRP A 271 -17.91 6.39 3.37
CA TRP A 271 -17.65 6.43 1.92
C TRP A 271 -16.99 7.72 1.43
N ASN A 272 -17.27 8.86 2.08
CA ASN A 272 -16.81 10.16 1.62
C ASN A 272 -15.44 10.52 2.21
N GLY A 273 -14.47 10.78 1.34
CA GLY A 273 -13.12 11.18 1.70
C GLY A 273 -12.35 11.76 0.51
N ILE A 274 -11.02 11.74 0.57
CA ILE A 274 -10.15 12.40 -0.41
C ILE A 274 -9.30 11.43 -1.25
N ASN A 275 -9.48 10.12 -1.08
CA ASN A 275 -8.58 9.14 -1.70
C ASN A 275 -8.78 8.99 -3.22
N LYS A 276 -7.68 8.58 -3.89
CA LYS A 276 -7.55 8.38 -5.35
C LYS A 276 -7.18 6.94 -5.70
N ASP A 277 -7.57 6.00 -4.87
CA ASP A 277 -7.16 4.59 -4.92
C ASP A 277 -7.69 3.83 -6.15
N SER A 278 -8.85 4.25 -6.64
CA SER A 278 -9.43 3.78 -7.90
C SER A 278 -10.25 4.88 -8.56
N ARG A 279 -10.71 4.68 -9.80
CA ARG A 279 -11.61 5.65 -10.46
C ARG A 279 -12.96 5.81 -9.76
N ASP A 280 -13.38 4.81 -8.98
CA ASP A 280 -14.63 4.81 -8.22
C ASP A 280 -14.48 5.38 -6.79
N SER A 281 -13.24 5.75 -6.41
CA SER A 281 -12.95 6.44 -5.15
C SER A 281 -13.57 7.84 -5.10
N SER A 282 -13.69 8.43 -3.90
CA SER A 282 -14.24 9.78 -3.73
C SER A 282 -13.54 10.84 -4.61
N HIS A 283 -12.20 10.83 -4.72
CA HIS A 283 -11.43 11.69 -5.63
C HIS A 283 -10.94 10.91 -6.87
N GLY A 284 -11.62 9.82 -7.25
CA GLY A 284 -11.21 8.90 -8.30
C GLY A 284 -11.08 9.51 -9.71
N SER A 285 -11.65 10.69 -9.96
CA SER A 285 -11.39 11.49 -11.16
C SER A 285 -9.90 11.87 -11.32
N LEU A 286 -9.17 12.01 -10.21
CA LEU A 286 -7.74 12.33 -10.17
C LEU A 286 -6.84 11.08 -10.13
N HIS A 287 -7.40 9.87 -10.04
CA HIS A 287 -6.65 8.60 -9.97
C HIS A 287 -5.66 8.42 -11.12
N LYS A 288 -6.05 8.76 -12.37
CA LYS A 288 -5.20 8.67 -13.57
C LYS A 288 -3.91 9.50 -13.39
N THR A 289 -4.05 10.74 -12.90
CA THR A 289 -2.92 11.64 -12.61
C THR A 289 -2.10 11.14 -11.42
N ALA A 290 -2.74 10.72 -10.33
CA ALA A 290 -2.07 10.17 -9.16
C ALA A 290 -1.18 8.96 -9.52
N ALA A 291 -1.71 8.02 -10.28
CA ALA A 291 -0.98 6.83 -10.73
C ALA A 291 0.20 7.16 -11.66
N VAL A 292 0.08 8.16 -12.55
CA VAL A 292 1.21 8.64 -13.36
C VAL A 292 2.32 9.20 -12.48
N VAL A 293 1.98 10.13 -11.57
CA VAL A 293 2.98 10.76 -10.70
C VAL A 293 3.62 9.72 -9.76
N ALA A 294 2.86 8.74 -9.29
CA ALA A 294 3.36 7.61 -8.51
C ALA A 294 4.32 6.70 -9.30
N ILE A 295 4.10 6.48 -10.60
CA ILE A 295 5.05 5.80 -11.49
C ILE A 295 6.35 6.61 -11.60
N GLU A 296 6.27 7.90 -11.94
CA GLU A 296 7.46 8.76 -12.09
C GLU A 296 8.26 8.89 -10.78
N ALA A 297 7.57 8.96 -9.64
CA ALA A 297 8.20 8.95 -8.32
C ALA A 297 8.90 7.62 -8.03
N SER A 298 8.26 6.49 -8.36
CA SER A 298 8.82 5.16 -8.21
C SER A 298 10.05 4.94 -9.11
N VAL A 299 10.05 5.50 -10.33
CA VAL A 299 11.23 5.50 -11.22
C VAL A 299 12.37 6.29 -10.57
N LYS A 300 12.13 7.53 -10.13
CA LYS A 300 13.15 8.34 -9.46
C LYS A 300 13.73 7.68 -8.21
N LEU A 301 12.91 6.98 -7.41
CA LEU A 301 13.38 6.21 -6.26
C LEU A 301 14.32 5.07 -6.68
N LEU A 302 13.98 4.34 -7.74
CA LEU A 302 14.80 3.27 -8.28
C LEU A 302 16.13 3.79 -8.87
N GLU A 303 16.10 4.93 -9.54
CA GLU A 303 17.31 5.60 -10.06
C GLU A 303 18.20 6.12 -8.93
N ASN A 304 17.63 6.73 -7.88
CA ASN A 304 18.37 7.12 -6.68
C ASN A 304 19.06 5.92 -6.00
N ILE A 305 18.39 4.77 -5.92
CA ILE A 305 18.96 3.52 -5.42
C ILE A 305 20.06 2.99 -6.35
N ARG A 306 19.86 2.99 -7.67
CA ARG A 306 20.88 2.61 -8.67
C ARG A 306 22.15 3.43 -8.50
N ASP A 307 22.01 4.75 -8.37
CA ASP A 307 23.12 5.68 -8.29
C ASP A 307 23.85 5.56 -6.94
N LYS A 308 23.13 5.34 -5.83
CA LYS A 308 23.73 4.99 -4.52
C LYS A 308 24.43 3.63 -4.51
N ILE A 309 23.95 2.65 -5.28
CA ILE A 309 24.62 1.36 -5.48
C ILE A 309 25.91 1.52 -6.32
N ASN A 310 25.95 2.52 -7.21
CA ASN A 310 27.09 2.87 -8.08
C ASN A 310 27.71 1.65 -8.81
N ASN A 311 26.86 0.71 -9.23
CA ASN A 311 27.26 -0.49 -9.96
C ASN A 311 26.04 -1.06 -10.72
N PRO A 312 25.98 -0.92 -12.06
CA PRO A 312 24.87 -1.40 -12.86
C PRO A 312 24.57 -2.90 -12.68
N ASN A 313 25.59 -3.75 -12.57
CA ASN A 313 25.38 -5.20 -12.38
C ASN A 313 24.73 -5.53 -11.03
N ASN A 314 25.04 -4.79 -9.97
CA ASN A 314 24.37 -4.92 -8.68
C ASN A 314 22.91 -4.44 -8.76
N PHE A 315 22.60 -3.36 -9.48
CA PHE A 315 21.21 -2.96 -9.72
C PHE A 315 20.45 -4.00 -10.55
N LEU A 316 21.03 -4.51 -11.63
CA LEU A 316 20.46 -5.60 -12.43
C LEU A 316 20.20 -6.87 -11.59
N ARG A 317 21.07 -7.17 -10.62
CA ARG A 317 20.87 -8.27 -9.66
C ARG A 317 19.78 -7.98 -8.62
N LEU A 318 19.60 -6.72 -8.21
CA LEU A 318 18.46 -6.29 -7.38
C LEU A 318 17.14 -6.49 -8.14
N VAL A 319 17.02 -6.01 -9.38
CA VAL A 319 15.80 -6.22 -10.18
C VAL A 319 15.65 -7.64 -10.72
N GLY A 320 16.69 -8.49 -10.62
CA GLY A 320 16.64 -9.92 -10.94
C GLY A 320 17.09 -10.32 -12.35
N LEU A 321 17.49 -9.36 -13.19
CA LEU A 321 18.02 -9.60 -14.53
C LEU A 321 19.50 -10.05 -14.48
N HIS A 322 19.75 -11.16 -13.79
CA HIS A 322 21.07 -11.69 -13.45
C HIS A 322 21.05 -13.22 -13.33
N GLU A 323 22.20 -13.88 -13.46
CA GLU A 323 22.35 -15.34 -13.34
C GLU A 323 21.90 -15.93 -11.99
N LYS A 324 21.84 -15.13 -10.92
CA LYS A 324 21.51 -15.62 -9.57
C LYS A 324 20.00 -15.50 -9.35
N ASN A 325 19.32 -16.64 -9.41
CA ASN A 325 17.87 -16.73 -9.20
C ASN A 325 17.47 -16.10 -7.84
N PRO A 326 16.49 -15.17 -7.80
CA PRO A 326 15.94 -14.63 -6.56
C PRO A 326 15.44 -15.72 -5.60
N LYS A 327 15.81 -15.65 -4.32
CA LYS A 327 15.22 -16.50 -3.29
C LYS A 327 14.00 -15.81 -2.69
N GLY A 328 12.84 -16.22 -3.16
CA GLY A 328 11.55 -16.00 -2.51
C GLY A 328 10.74 -17.26 -2.75
N SER A 329 10.26 -17.91 -1.69
CA SER A 329 9.46 -19.13 -1.87
C SER A 329 8.16 -18.76 -2.56
N LEU A 330 7.85 -19.48 -3.64
CA LEU A 330 6.55 -19.43 -4.30
C LEU A 330 5.48 -20.15 -3.43
N LYS A 331 5.39 -19.81 -2.14
CA LYS A 331 4.31 -20.25 -1.25
C LYS A 331 3.07 -19.46 -1.64
N ALA A 332 2.35 -20.04 -2.59
CA ALA A 332 1.06 -19.64 -3.14
C ALA A 332 0.29 -18.64 -2.27
N LEU A 333 0.26 -17.37 -2.71
CA LEU A 333 -0.67 -16.38 -2.20
C LEU A 333 -1.06 -15.40 -3.32
N LEU A 334 -2.28 -15.55 -3.82
CA LEU A 334 -3.12 -14.46 -4.36
C LEU A 334 -2.53 -13.59 -5.48
N PHE A 335 -1.78 -14.17 -6.42
CA PHE A 335 -1.58 -13.54 -7.74
C PHE A 335 -2.61 -14.08 -8.72
N SER A 336 -3.35 -13.17 -9.35
CA SER A 336 -4.31 -13.48 -10.40
C SER A 336 -3.66 -14.36 -11.48
N PRO A 337 -4.29 -15.46 -11.93
CA PRO A 337 -3.70 -16.38 -12.91
C PRO A 337 -3.49 -15.76 -14.30
N TYR A 338 -3.97 -14.53 -14.50
CA TYR A 338 -3.79 -13.75 -15.70
C TYR A 338 -2.32 -13.30 -15.84
N LYS A 339 -1.53 -14.15 -16.53
CA LYS A 339 -0.26 -13.75 -17.16
C LYS A 339 -0.48 -12.64 -18.21
N ASP A 340 -1.70 -12.52 -18.74
CA ASP A 340 -2.05 -11.59 -19.82
C ASP A 340 -2.69 -10.29 -19.32
N ARG A 341 -2.25 -9.18 -19.94
CA ARG A 341 -2.67 -7.78 -19.71
C ARG A 341 -2.14 -7.10 -18.44
N TYR A 342 -0.81 -7.05 -18.34
CA TYR A 342 -0.14 -5.80 -17.92
C TYR A 342 -0.02 -4.87 -19.14
N PRO A 343 -0.22 -3.54 -19.00
CA PRO A 343 -0.05 -2.59 -20.09
C PRO A 343 1.43 -2.49 -20.54
N ASP A 344 1.66 -1.89 -21.71
CA ASP A 344 3.01 -1.53 -22.14
C ASP A 344 3.58 -0.47 -21.18
N ALA A 345 4.76 -0.71 -20.59
CA ALA A 345 5.40 0.26 -19.72
C ALA A 345 5.97 1.48 -20.48
N SER A 346 6.01 1.44 -21.82
CA SER A 346 6.38 2.56 -22.69
C SER A 346 5.26 3.58 -22.87
N GLU A 347 4.00 3.16 -22.70
CA GLU A 347 2.84 4.06 -22.73
C GLU A 347 2.90 5.03 -21.54
N GLY A 348 2.48 6.28 -21.78
CA GLY A 348 1.98 7.14 -20.71
C GLY A 348 0.70 6.55 -20.08
N ALA A 349 -0.03 7.32 -19.27
CA ALA A 349 -1.42 6.95 -18.98
C ALA A 349 -2.36 7.41 -20.11
N GLU A 350 -2.04 7.03 -21.35
CA GLU A 350 -2.98 7.10 -22.45
C GLU A 350 -3.86 5.85 -22.37
N PHE A 351 -4.96 6.00 -21.64
CA PHE A 351 -6.13 5.15 -21.78
C PHE A 351 -7.09 5.91 -22.69
N ASP A 352 -7.57 5.26 -23.75
CA ASP A 352 -8.70 5.76 -24.55
C ASP A 352 -9.89 6.04 -23.61
N ASP A 353 -10.44 7.26 -23.69
CA ASP A 353 -11.41 7.80 -22.73
C ASP A 353 -12.72 6.99 -22.63
#